data_AF-L9ZGF6-F1
#
_entry.id   AF-L9ZGF6-F1
#
_cell.length_a   1.000
_cell.length_b   1.000
_cell.length_c   1.000
_cell.angle_alpha   90.00
_cell.angle_beta   90.00
_cell.angle_gamma   90.00
#
_symmetry.space_group_name_H-M   'P 1'
#
loop_
_entity.id
_entity.type
_entity.pdbx_description
1 polymer ?
#
loop_
_entity_poly.entity_id
_entity_poly.type
_entity_poly.pdbx_seq_one_letter_code
_entity_poly.pdbx_strand_id
1 'polypeptide(L)'
;MSLIPTLMTALSTVLYHNYDGTEGFTGFANEGTWVIFAIILVPVYIMLIAWFVGKPRDTKTGLLGVTYLVGLTTSMWVGMFFITMLIGILFYGGMPEPITAPGP
;
A
#
# COMPACT_ATOMS: atom_id res chain seq x y z
N MET A 1 -23.44 27.66 26.01
CA MET A 1 -22.90 26.74 24.99
C MET A 1 -23.78 26.85 23.75
N SER A 2 -23.25 27.20 22.58
CA SER A 2 -24.07 27.33 21.36
C SER A 2 -24.51 25.94 20.86
N LEU A 3 -25.71 25.83 20.27
CA LEU A 3 -26.30 24.56 19.80
C LEU A 3 -25.59 23.99 18.56
N ILE A 4 -25.02 24.87 17.74
CA ILE A 4 -24.36 24.54 16.48
C ILE A 4 -23.11 23.66 16.67
N PRO A 5 -22.11 24.01 17.51
CA PRO A 5 -20.93 23.16 17.70
C PRO A 5 -21.29 21.80 18.30
N THR A 6 -22.25 21.75 19.23
CA THR A 6 -22.70 20.49 19.83
C THR A 6 -23.32 19.54 18.82
N LEU A 7 -24.13 20.06 17.89
CA LEU A 7 -24.71 19.27 16.80
C LEU A 7 -23.64 18.78 15.82
N MET A 8 -22.67 19.63 15.47
CA MET A 8 -21.57 19.26 14.57
C MET A 8 -20.70 18.15 15.16
N THR A 9 -20.38 18.23 16.45
CA THR A 9 -19.62 17.17 17.16
C THR A 9 -20.43 15.88 17.29
N ALA A 10 -21.72 15.96 17.60
CA ALA A 10 -22.57 14.78 17.66
C ALA A 10 -22.68 14.10 16.30
N LEU A 11 -22.84 14.88 15.23
CA LEU A 11 -22.90 14.37 13.87
C LEU A 11 -21.56 13.79 13.42
N SER A 12 -20.42 14.40 13.78
CA SER A 12 -19.10 13.85 13.47
C SER A 12 -18.85 12.54 14.21
N THR A 13 -19.24 12.42 15.47
CA THR A 13 -19.15 11.15 16.21
C THR A 13 -20.04 10.07 15.61
N VAL A 14 -21.24 10.40 15.13
CA VAL A 14 -22.15 9.42 14.51
C VAL A 14 -21.71 9.03 13.10
N LEU A 15 -21.21 9.96 12.29
CA LEU A 15 -20.76 9.66 10.92
C LEU A 15 -19.38 9.00 10.90
N TYR A 16 -18.43 9.54 11.67
CA TYR A 16 -17.04 9.11 11.65
C TYR A 16 -16.71 8.13 12.78
N HIS A 17 -17.60 7.85 13.72
CA HIS A 17 -17.41 6.85 14.79
C HIS A 17 -16.07 6.99 15.55
N ASN A 18 -15.59 8.23 15.75
CA ASN A 18 -14.26 8.53 16.32
C ASN A 18 -13.09 7.92 15.52
N TYR A 19 -13.25 7.76 14.21
CA TYR A 19 -12.22 7.42 13.27
C TYR A 19 -11.94 8.67 12.44
N ASP A 20 -10.80 9.32 12.67
CA ASP A 20 -10.37 10.41 11.79
C ASP A 20 -9.92 9.82 10.44
N GLY A 21 -10.17 10.53 9.34
CA GLY A 21 -9.81 10.06 7.99
C GLY A 21 -8.30 9.91 7.77
N THR A 22 -7.51 10.47 8.70
CA THR A 22 -6.05 10.45 8.71
C THR A 22 -5.47 9.76 9.95
N GLU A 23 -6.30 9.26 10.86
CA GLU A 23 -5.86 8.53 12.05
C GLU A 23 -5.28 7.17 11.65
N GLY A 24 -4.05 6.88 12.09
CA GLY A 24 -3.39 5.58 11.90
C GLY A 24 -2.22 5.62 10.92
N PHE A 25 -1.92 4.45 10.33
CA PHE A 25 -0.77 4.29 9.43
C PHE A 25 -1.16 4.65 8.00
N THR A 26 -1.30 5.95 7.76
CA THR A 26 -1.95 6.51 6.55
C THR A 26 -0.99 6.86 5.40
N GLY A 27 0.32 6.63 5.56
CA GLY A 27 1.30 6.82 4.49
C GLY A 27 1.81 5.54 3.85
N PHE A 28 2.43 5.62 2.67
CA PHE A 28 3.05 4.44 2.03
C PHE A 28 4.35 4.02 2.74
N ALA A 29 4.54 2.75 3.10
CA ALA A 29 3.60 1.61 3.00
C ALA A 29 2.53 1.68 4.10
N ASN A 30 1.25 1.46 3.77
CA ASN A 30 0.08 1.58 4.67
C ASN A 30 -0.35 0.19 5.21
N GLU A 31 -1.23 0.13 6.21
CA GLU A 31 -1.91 -1.10 6.68
C GLU A 31 -2.38 -2.03 5.55
N GLY A 32 -3.10 -1.51 4.55
CA GLY A 32 -3.52 -2.24 3.36
C GLY A 32 -2.37 -2.79 2.53
N THR A 33 -1.25 -2.07 2.44
CA THR A 33 -0.02 -2.60 1.79
C THR A 33 0.48 -3.82 2.55
N TRP A 34 0.52 -3.75 3.88
CA TRP A 34 0.89 -4.89 4.72
C TRP A 34 -0.09 -6.04 4.61
N VAL A 35 -1.40 -5.80 4.58
CA VAL A 35 -2.40 -6.86 4.41
C VAL A 35 -2.19 -7.59 3.08
N ILE A 36 -1.97 -6.86 1.98
CA ILE A 36 -1.75 -7.47 0.66
C ILE A 36 -0.45 -8.28 0.66
N PHE A 37 0.68 -7.67 1.03
CA PHE A 37 1.99 -8.32 0.91
C PHE A 37 2.29 -9.34 2.00
N ALA A 38 1.77 -9.20 3.22
CA ALA A 38 2.08 -10.11 4.31
C ALA A 38 1.04 -11.22 4.48
N ILE A 39 -0.24 -10.96 4.18
CA ILE A 39 -1.33 -11.92 4.44
C ILE A 39 -1.86 -12.51 3.14
N ILE A 40 -2.32 -11.67 2.21
CA ILE A 40 -2.97 -12.15 0.98
C ILE A 40 -1.99 -12.90 0.08
N LEU A 41 -0.73 -12.45 0.01
CA LEU A 41 0.30 -13.06 -0.81
C LEU A 41 0.94 -14.33 -0.21
N VAL A 42 0.53 -14.76 1.00
CA VAL A 42 1.06 -15.97 1.65
C VAL A 42 1.02 -17.21 0.76
N PRO A 43 -0.09 -17.54 0.05
CA PRO A 43 -0.14 -18.71 -0.82
C PRO A 43 0.88 -18.63 -1.97
N VAL A 44 1.15 -17.42 -2.48
CA VAL A 44 2.15 -17.20 -3.54
C VAL A 44 3.55 -17.46 -3.01
N TYR A 45 3.89 -16.99 -1.79
CA TYR A 45 5.19 -17.31 -1.20
C TYR A 45 5.37 -18.81 -0.99
N ILE A 46 4.33 -19.50 -0.51
CA ILE A 46 4.37 -20.96 -0.35
C ILE A 46 4.61 -21.65 -1.70
N MET A 47 3.91 -21.22 -2.75
CA MET A 47 4.11 -21.72 -4.11
C MET A 47 5.55 -21.49 -4.59
N LEU A 48 6.10 -20.28 -4.40
CA LEU A 48 7.48 -19.98 -4.79
C LEU A 48 8.48 -20.84 -4.02
N ILE A 49 8.29 -21.04 -2.72
CA ILE A 49 9.13 -21.93 -1.91
C ILE A 49 9.03 -23.38 -2.44
N ALA A 50 7.83 -23.82 -2.79
CA ALA A 50 7.59 -25.16 -3.32
C ALA A 50 8.33 -25.42 -4.65
N TRP A 51 8.55 -24.39 -5.48
CA TRP A 51 9.36 -24.52 -6.70
C TRP A 51 10.82 -24.94 -6.43
N PHE A 52 11.39 -24.53 -5.29
CA PHE A 52 12.79 -24.81 -4.94
C PHE A 52 12.96 -26.02 -4.01
N VAL A 53 11.96 -26.29 -3.17
CA VAL A 53 11.99 -27.37 -2.16
C VAL A 53 11.34 -28.66 -2.67
N GLY A 54 10.38 -28.57 -3.60
CA GLY A 54 9.66 -29.71 -4.17
C GLY A 54 10.54 -30.65 -4.98
N LYS A 55 10.05 -31.87 -5.22
CA LYS A 55 10.66 -32.85 -6.14
C LYS A 55 9.63 -33.27 -7.20
N PRO A 56 10.01 -33.39 -8.48
CA PRO A 56 11.29 -33.00 -9.08
C PRO A 56 11.47 -31.46 -9.11
N ARG A 57 12.71 -30.97 -9.00
CA ARG A 57 13.02 -29.53 -9.05
C ARG A 57 13.94 -29.19 -10.21
N ASP A 58 13.63 -28.08 -10.88
CA ASP A 58 14.50 -27.39 -11.82
C ASP A 58 14.65 -25.93 -11.38
N THR A 59 15.78 -25.64 -10.75
CA THR A 59 16.09 -24.32 -10.19
C THR A 59 16.24 -23.25 -11.26
N LYS A 60 16.62 -23.60 -12.50
CA LYS A 60 16.75 -22.62 -13.58
C LYS A 60 15.38 -22.11 -14.00
N THR A 61 14.44 -23.02 -14.21
CA THR A 61 13.06 -22.68 -14.56
C THR A 61 12.36 -21.92 -13.42
N GLY A 62 12.55 -22.37 -12.18
CA GLY A 62 12.01 -21.68 -11.00
C GLY A 62 12.55 -20.26 -10.84
N LEU A 63 13.87 -20.05 -11.04
CA LEU A 63 14.48 -18.73 -10.98
C LEU A 63 14.00 -17.80 -12.09
N LEU A 64 13.85 -18.31 -13.32
CA LEU A 64 13.26 -17.53 -14.42
C LEU A 64 11.84 -17.07 -14.06
N GLY A 65 11.00 -17.97 -13.55
CA GLY A 65 9.65 -17.63 -13.11
C GLY A 65 9.62 -16.57 -12.00
N VAL A 66 10.46 -16.71 -10.97
CA VAL A 66 10.59 -15.71 -9.89
C VAL A 66 11.02 -14.36 -10.45
N THR A 67 11.98 -14.34 -11.38
CA THR A 67 12.48 -13.10 -11.99
C THR A 67 11.37 -12.38 -12.74
N TYR A 68 10.55 -13.11 -13.50
CA TYR A 68 9.38 -12.52 -14.17
C TYR A 68 8.35 -11.98 -13.19
N LEU A 69 8.02 -12.74 -12.14
CA LEU A 69 7.03 -12.32 -11.15
C LEU A 69 7.48 -11.06 -10.41
N VAL A 70 8.70 -11.06 -9.88
CA VAL A 70 9.27 -9.89 -9.19
C VAL A 70 9.39 -8.72 -10.14
N GLY A 71 9.93 -8.93 -11.35
CA GLY A 71 10.09 -7.88 -12.35
C GLY A 71 8.77 -7.22 -12.73
N LEU A 72 7.73 -8.01 -13.00
CA LEU A 72 6.41 -7.48 -13.33
C LEU A 72 5.78 -6.74 -12.15
N THR A 73 5.75 -7.33 -10.96
CA THR A 73 5.18 -6.67 -9.77
C THR A 73 5.93 -5.39 -9.43
N THR A 74 7.27 -5.40 -9.44
CA THR A 74 8.07 -4.19 -9.21
C THR A 74 7.79 -3.14 -10.28
N SER A 75 7.70 -3.51 -11.57
CA SER A 75 7.41 -2.53 -12.64
C SER A 75 6.06 -1.84 -12.46
N MET A 76 5.03 -2.56 -12.00
CA MET A 76 3.70 -2.00 -11.75
C MET A 76 3.72 -0.99 -10.59
N TRP A 77 4.35 -1.38 -9.48
CA TRP A 77 4.41 -0.54 -8.29
C TRP A 77 5.34 0.68 -8.47
N VAL A 78 6.48 0.48 -9.11
CA VAL A 78 7.43 1.56 -9.42
C VAL A 78 6.81 2.54 -10.42
N GLY A 79 6.10 2.05 -11.43
CA GLY A 79 5.36 2.91 -12.37
C GLY A 79 4.32 3.77 -11.64
N MET A 80 3.52 3.15 -10.76
CA MET A 80 2.57 3.87 -9.94
C MET A 80 3.24 4.93 -9.05
N PHE A 81 4.36 4.59 -8.40
CA PHE A 81 5.15 5.50 -7.58
C PHE A 81 5.65 6.73 -8.37
N PHE A 82 6.18 6.54 -9.58
CA PHE A 82 6.65 7.68 -10.37
C PHE A 82 5.51 8.57 -10.87
N ILE A 83 4.36 7.99 -11.20
CA ILE A 83 3.17 8.77 -11.61
C ILE A 83 2.66 9.61 -10.45
N THR A 84 2.53 9.03 -9.24
CA THR A 84 2.07 9.80 -8.07
C THR A 84 3.05 10.93 -7.76
N MET A 85 4.35 10.66 -7.79
CA MET A 85 5.41 11.66 -7.63
C MET A 85 5.29 12.81 -8.63
N LEU A 86 5.10 12.49 -9.92
CA LEU A 86 4.97 13.47 -10.98
C LEU A 86 3.73 14.34 -10.79
N ILE A 87 2.60 13.73 -10.39
CA ILE A 87 1.35 14.46 -10.08
C ILE A 87 1.58 15.44 -8.93
N GLY A 88 2.22 15.00 -7.84
CA GLY A 88 2.55 15.86 -6.72
C GLY A 88 3.33 17.11 -7.10
N ILE A 89 4.41 16.89 -7.84
CA ILE A 89 5.28 17.98 -8.27
C ILE A 89 4.54 18.92 -9.22
N LEU A 90 3.79 18.38 -10.18
CA LEU A 90 3.14 19.18 -11.23
C LEU A 90 1.92 19.97 -10.73
N PHE A 91 1.12 19.38 -9.83
CA PHE A 91 -0.16 19.95 -9.40
C PHE A 91 -0.13 20.55 -7.99
N TYR A 92 0.74 20.07 -7.10
CA TYR A 92 0.77 20.45 -5.68
C TYR A 92 2.09 21.12 -5.26
N GLY A 93 3.07 21.26 -6.17
CA GLY A 93 4.30 22.03 -5.95
C GLY A 93 5.25 21.43 -4.91
N GLY A 94 5.01 20.19 -4.49
CA GLY A 94 5.79 19.47 -3.49
C GLY A 94 5.98 18.01 -3.86
N MET A 95 6.98 17.38 -3.26
CA MET A 95 7.14 15.94 -3.40
C MET A 95 5.96 15.25 -2.68
N PRO A 96 5.40 14.16 -3.22
CA PRO A 96 4.45 13.33 -2.48
C PRO A 96 5.11 12.39 -1.48
N GLU A 97 4.27 11.76 -0.66
CA GLU A 97 4.66 10.56 0.05
C GLU A 97 5.21 9.49 -0.90
N PRO A 98 6.23 8.73 -0.49
CA PRO A 98 6.77 8.57 0.87
C PRO A 98 7.98 9.49 1.17
N ILE A 99 8.32 10.43 0.29
CA ILE A 99 9.55 11.22 0.43
C ILE A 99 9.36 12.41 1.38
N THR A 100 8.15 12.96 1.45
CA THR A 100 7.79 14.03 2.40
C THR A 100 6.51 13.65 3.14
N ALA A 101 6.33 14.22 4.34
CA ALA A 101 5.21 13.92 5.23
C ALA A 101 3.84 14.15 4.56
N PRO A 102 2.77 13.44 5.00
CA PRO A 102 1.43 13.65 4.49
C PRO A 102 1.08 15.14 4.61
N GLY A 103 0.57 15.70 3.51
CA GLY A 103 -0.10 16.99 3.58
C GLY A 103 -1.28 16.91 4.56
N PRO A 104 -1.65 18.03 5.19
CA PRO A 104 -2.72 18.08 6.18
C PRO A 104 -4.07 17.59 5.63
#